data_AF-A0A1Y5Q5Y2-F1
#
_entry.id   AF-A0A1Y5Q5Y2-F1
#
_cell.length_a   1.000
_cell.length_b   1.000
_cell.length_c   1.000
_cell.angle_alpha   90.00
_cell.angle_beta   90.00
_cell.angle_gamma   90.00
#
_symmetry.space_group_name_H-M   'P 1'
#
loop_
_entity.id
_entity.type
_entity.pdbx_description
1 polymer ?
#
loop_
_entity_poly.entity_id
_entity_poly.type
_entity_poly.pdbx_seq_one_letter_code
_entity_poly.pdbx_strand_id
1 'polypeptide(L)'
;MATQFEEWRSELLHVGNIVQDADHSIGWDEREDRFNRYIEMLDALTGEEGFEHVLAVFESLQAEDDYGAYQTAGHAAWRFGEIPYCKALIHELPRLIVALPYWAGDFLVSIANAQGTKDEPTIRVFNDLLFELDPTTKQGIIGFIRREEAPGGWLCNRVGVLGNNT
;
A
#
# COMPACT_ATOMS: atom_id res chain seq x y z
N MET A 1 24.56 13.22 10.23
CA MET A 1 23.89 12.35 11.23
C MET A 1 22.50 12.13 10.70
N ALA A 2 22.03 10.88 10.66
CA ALA A 2 20.66 10.60 10.27
C ALA A 2 19.70 11.14 11.35
N THR A 3 18.54 11.62 10.94
CA THR A 3 17.44 11.96 11.83
C THR A 3 16.79 10.69 12.37
N GLN A 4 16.04 10.80 13.48
CA GLN A 4 15.28 9.67 14.04
C GLN A 4 14.33 9.05 13.00
N PHE A 5 13.69 9.88 12.17
CA PHE A 5 12.84 9.41 11.08
C PHE A 5 13.64 8.66 10.01
N GLU A 6 14.81 9.15 9.60
CA GLU A 6 15.65 8.50 8.60
C GLU A 6 16.15 7.13 9.08
N GLU A 7 16.50 7.01 10.37
CA GLU A 7 16.89 5.74 10.99
C GLU A 7 15.71 4.76 11.01
N TRP A 8 14.54 5.22 11.47
CA TRP A 8 13.32 4.41 11.49
C TRP A 8 12.90 3.96 10.09
N ARG A 9 12.89 4.87 9.10
CA ARG A 9 12.56 4.55 7.71
C ARG A 9 13.55 3.56 7.13
N SER A 10 14.85 3.76 7.37
CA SER A 10 15.88 2.83 6.88
C SER A 10 15.69 1.43 7.44
N GLU A 11 15.35 1.32 8.72
CA GLU A 11 15.06 0.04 9.35
C GLU A 11 13.80 -0.59 8.75
N LEU A 12 12.70 0.19 8.64
CA LEU A 12 11.43 -0.29 8.07
C LEU A 12 11.61 -0.83 6.65
N LEU A 13 12.34 -0.12 5.79
CA LEU A 13 12.62 -0.57 4.43
C LEU A 13 13.49 -1.83 4.40
N HIS A 14 14.40 -1.98 5.36
CA HIS A 14 15.24 -3.16 5.48
C HIS A 14 14.42 -4.39 5.89
N VAL A 15 13.60 -4.28 6.93
CA VAL A 15 12.79 -5.41 7.43
C VAL A 15 11.54 -5.67 6.60
N GLY A 16 11.01 -4.65 5.90
CA GLY A 16 9.90 -4.77 4.94
C GLY A 16 10.28 -5.45 3.62
N ASN A 17 11.59 -5.60 3.34
CA ASN A 17 12.08 -6.54 2.34
C ASN A 17 12.07 -7.97 2.93
N ILE A 18 10.85 -8.48 3.15
CA ILE A 18 10.59 -9.75 3.82
C ILE A 18 11.34 -10.88 3.12
N VAL A 19 12.09 -11.67 3.89
CA VAL A 19 12.88 -12.78 3.35
C VAL A 19 11.94 -13.84 2.78
N GLN A 20 12.11 -14.15 1.50
CA GLN A 20 11.28 -15.11 0.77
C GLN A 20 11.71 -16.56 1.09
N ASP A 21 10.79 -17.52 1.04
CA ASP A 21 11.09 -18.93 1.33
C ASP A 21 12.21 -19.52 0.46
N ALA A 22 12.30 -19.05 -0.79
CA ALA A 22 13.32 -19.46 -1.75
C ALA A 22 14.73 -18.94 -1.43
N ASP A 23 14.87 -17.91 -0.59
CA ASP A 23 16.18 -17.40 -0.18
C ASP A 23 16.74 -18.24 0.96
N HIS A 24 17.61 -19.20 0.66
CA HIS A 24 18.26 -20.06 1.67
C HIS A 24 19.52 -19.45 2.30
N SER A 25 19.89 -18.20 1.98
CA SER A 25 21.09 -17.56 2.51
C SER A 25 20.91 -17.03 3.95
N ILE A 26 19.68 -16.73 4.34
CA ILE A 26 19.30 -16.26 5.67
C ILE A 26 18.73 -17.41 6.50
N GLY A 27 19.24 -17.60 7.72
CA GLY A 27 18.78 -18.61 8.67
C GLY A 27 17.37 -18.34 9.16
N TRP A 28 16.63 -19.39 9.58
CA TRP A 28 15.22 -19.28 9.95
C TRP A 28 14.98 -18.28 11.10
N ASP A 29 15.79 -18.32 12.16
CA ASP A 29 15.70 -17.40 13.30
C ASP A 29 15.78 -15.93 12.85
N GLU A 30 16.71 -15.61 11.94
CA GLU A 30 16.85 -14.24 11.42
C GLU A 30 15.67 -13.81 10.54
N ARG A 31 15.04 -14.74 9.81
CA ARG A 31 13.81 -14.43 9.04
C ARG A 31 12.67 -14.07 9.97
N GLU A 32 12.47 -14.88 11.01
CA GLU A 32 11.43 -14.68 12.01
C GLU A 32 11.65 -13.35 12.76
N ASP A 33 12.89 -13.07 13.18
CA ASP A 33 13.24 -11.82 13.85
C ASP A 33 12.94 -10.59 12.97
N ARG A 34 13.33 -10.63 11.69
CA ARG A 34 13.07 -9.53 10.75
C ARG A 34 11.58 -9.35 10.50
N PHE A 35 10.83 -10.44 10.30
CA PHE A 35 9.38 -10.38 10.10
C PHE A 35 8.69 -9.79 11.33
N ASN A 36 8.98 -10.31 12.53
CA ASN A 36 8.41 -9.82 13.77
C ASN A 36 8.76 -8.34 14.00
N ARG A 37 9.99 -7.93 13.66
CA ARG A 37 10.40 -6.52 13.75
C ARG A 37 9.60 -5.64 12.80
N TYR A 38 9.37 -6.08 11.56
CA TYR A 38 8.53 -5.34 10.62
C TYR A 38 7.12 -5.13 11.17
N ILE A 39 6.50 -6.19 11.70
CA ILE A 39 5.17 -6.10 12.33
C ILE A 39 5.17 -5.17 13.54
N GLU A 40 6.15 -5.29 14.44
CA GLU A 40 6.29 -4.42 15.61
C GLU A 40 6.37 -2.94 15.21
N MET A 41 7.16 -2.62 14.19
CA MET A 41 7.31 -1.24 13.70
C MET A 41 6.00 -0.69 13.12
N LEU A 42 5.23 -1.50 12.39
CA LEU A 42 3.92 -1.10 11.87
C LEU A 42 2.88 -0.93 12.98
N ASP A 43 2.89 -1.82 13.98
CA ASP A 43 1.97 -1.76 15.11
C ASP A 43 2.25 -0.59 16.06
N ALA A 44 3.50 -0.14 16.14
CA ALA A 44 3.88 1.05 16.89
C ALA A 44 3.32 2.36 16.29
N LEU A 45 2.91 2.40 15.02
CA LEU A 45 2.35 3.60 14.40
C LEU A 45 0.95 3.91 14.91
N THR A 46 0.77 5.14 15.36
CA THR A 46 -0.47 5.70 15.91
C THR A 46 -1.30 6.45 14.88
N GLY A 47 -0.67 6.96 13.81
CA GLY A 47 -1.30 7.81 12.80
C GLY A 47 -1.05 9.31 12.99
N GLU A 48 -0.33 9.69 14.05
CA GLU A 48 -0.02 11.09 14.39
C GLU A 48 1.41 11.50 13.98
N GLU A 49 2.21 10.58 13.45
CA GLU A 49 3.65 10.77 13.18
C GLU A 49 3.96 11.65 11.96
N GLY A 50 2.97 11.88 11.08
CA GLY A 50 3.12 12.68 9.88
C GLY A 50 3.08 11.89 8.57
N PHE A 51 2.94 12.61 7.46
CA PHE A 51 2.73 12.02 6.13
C PHE A 51 3.91 11.15 5.66
N GLU A 52 5.13 11.52 6.04
CA GLU A 52 6.34 10.80 5.70
C GLU A 52 6.38 9.37 6.25
N HIS A 53 5.69 9.10 7.37
CA HIS A 53 5.60 7.77 7.94
C HIS A 53 4.64 6.87 7.15
N VAL A 54 3.45 7.37 6.78
CA VAL A 54 2.53 6.59 5.92
C VAL A 54 3.12 6.34 4.53
N LEU A 55 3.89 7.28 3.99
CA LEU A 55 4.62 7.06 2.74
C LEU A 55 5.65 5.93 2.90
N ALA A 56 6.44 5.96 3.97
CA ALA A 56 7.43 4.91 4.26
C ALA A 56 6.79 3.52 4.41
N VAL A 57 5.57 3.43 4.96
CA VAL A 57 4.82 2.16 5.02
C VAL A 57 4.61 1.59 3.62
N PHE A 58 4.13 2.37 2.66
CA PHE A 58 3.94 1.87 1.29
C PHE A 58 5.28 1.61 0.56
N GLU A 59 6.30 2.43 0.80
CA GLU A 59 7.64 2.21 0.25
C GLU A 59 8.26 0.89 0.74
N SER A 60 7.94 0.47 1.97
CA SER A 60 8.49 -0.76 2.56
C SER A 60 7.99 -2.04 1.91
N LEU A 61 6.89 -1.98 1.16
CA LEU A 61 6.30 -3.09 0.42
C LEU A 61 7.19 -3.49 -0.76
N GLN A 62 7.97 -4.55 -0.58
CA GLN A 62 9.00 -5.00 -1.54
C GLN A 62 8.97 -6.49 -1.85
N ALA A 63 8.46 -7.30 -0.92
CA ALA A 63 8.30 -8.74 -1.04
C ALA A 63 7.09 -9.14 -1.90
N GLU A 64 7.24 -10.24 -2.65
CA GLU A 64 6.19 -10.87 -3.44
C GLU A 64 5.23 -11.64 -2.52
N ASP A 65 5.78 -12.57 -1.73
CA ASP A 65 5.09 -13.25 -0.64
C ASP A 65 5.27 -12.47 0.66
N ASP A 66 4.17 -11.93 1.19
CA ASP A 66 4.15 -11.07 2.37
C ASP A 66 3.85 -11.80 3.68
N TYR A 67 3.38 -13.05 3.59
CA TYR A 67 2.95 -13.88 4.71
C TYR A 67 1.94 -13.20 5.65
N GLY A 68 1.09 -12.33 5.12
CA GLY A 68 0.08 -11.60 5.89
C GLY A 68 0.54 -10.24 6.45
N ALA A 69 1.78 -9.82 6.18
CA ALA A 69 2.31 -8.56 6.70
C ALA A 69 1.69 -7.32 6.04
N TYR A 70 1.25 -7.40 4.79
CA TYR A 70 0.74 -6.24 4.05
C TYR A 70 -0.67 -5.84 4.46
N GLN A 71 -1.46 -6.76 5.02
CA GLN A 71 -2.71 -6.41 5.71
C GLN A 71 -2.42 -5.56 6.95
N THR A 72 -1.38 -5.89 7.71
CA THR A 72 -0.91 -5.07 8.83
C THR A 72 -0.41 -3.71 8.36
N ALA A 73 0.36 -3.66 7.27
CA ALA A 73 0.83 -2.41 6.67
C ALA A 73 -0.34 -1.52 6.22
N GLY A 74 -1.35 -2.10 5.55
CA GLY A 74 -2.56 -1.39 5.15
C GLY A 74 -3.34 -0.84 6.34
N HIS A 75 -3.51 -1.64 7.40
CA HIS A 75 -4.15 -1.17 8.64
C HIS A 75 -3.35 -0.05 9.32
N ALA A 76 -2.02 -0.15 9.39
CA ALA A 76 -1.17 0.88 9.96
C ALA A 76 -1.28 2.19 9.15
N ALA A 77 -1.20 2.10 7.82
CA ALA A 77 -1.36 3.25 6.93
C ALA A 77 -2.74 3.92 7.09
N TRP A 78 -3.80 3.13 7.29
CA TRP A 78 -5.15 3.66 7.48
C TRP A 78 -5.32 4.49 8.76
N ARG A 79 -4.51 4.26 9.81
CA ARG A 79 -4.55 5.03 11.07
C ARG A 79 -4.28 6.53 10.87
N PHE A 80 -3.54 6.90 9.84
CA PHE A 80 -3.26 8.29 9.47
C PHE A 80 -4.47 9.02 8.87
N GLY A 81 -5.55 8.29 8.58
CA GLY A 81 -6.76 8.80 7.98
C GLY A 81 -6.74 8.78 6.45
N GLU A 82 -7.92 9.05 5.89
CA GLU A 82 -8.24 8.92 4.47
C GLU A 82 -7.30 9.71 3.54
N ILE A 83 -7.07 11.00 3.82
CA ILE A 83 -6.26 11.85 2.93
C ILE A 83 -4.77 11.40 2.91
N PRO A 84 -4.08 11.24 4.06
CA PRO A 84 -2.70 10.75 4.04
C PRO A 84 -2.57 9.36 3.42
N TYR A 85 -3.50 8.46 3.71
CA TYR A 85 -3.54 7.11 3.14
C TYR A 85 -3.62 7.15 1.61
N CYS A 86 -4.66 7.81 1.06
CA CYS A 86 -4.85 7.87 -0.39
C CYS A 86 -3.68 8.57 -1.09
N LYS A 87 -3.15 9.65 -0.49
CA LYS A 87 -2.02 10.39 -1.06
C LYS A 87 -0.76 9.54 -1.13
N ALA A 88 -0.45 8.79 -0.06
CA ALA A 88 0.71 7.91 -0.02
C ALA A 88 0.55 6.71 -0.97
N LEU A 89 -0.64 6.09 -0.99
CA LEU A 89 -0.95 5.00 -1.92
C LEU A 89 -0.79 5.47 -3.38
N ILE A 90 -1.37 6.62 -3.75
CA ILE A 90 -1.28 7.16 -5.11
C ILE A 90 0.17 7.46 -5.51
N HIS A 91 0.99 7.96 -4.57
CA HIS A 91 2.41 8.18 -4.80
C HIS A 91 3.14 6.87 -5.15
N GLU A 92 2.84 5.77 -4.43
CA GLU A 92 3.53 4.50 -4.58
C GLU A 92 2.91 3.56 -5.62
N LEU A 93 1.66 3.79 -6.03
CA LEU A 93 0.94 2.96 -7.01
C LEU A 93 1.73 2.70 -8.30
N PRO A 94 2.41 3.68 -8.94
CA PRO A 94 3.19 3.40 -10.15
C PRO A 94 4.27 2.34 -9.94
N ARG A 95 4.96 2.37 -8.79
CA ARG A 95 5.96 1.36 -8.43
C ARG A 95 5.29 0.02 -8.13
N LEU A 96 4.24 0.02 -7.31
CA LEU A 96 3.52 -1.21 -6.93
C LEU A 96 2.89 -1.89 -8.14
N ILE A 97 2.32 -1.15 -9.09
CA ILE A 97 1.76 -1.71 -10.32
C ILE A 97 2.80 -2.48 -11.14
N VAL A 98 4.05 -2.01 -11.15
CA VAL A 98 5.14 -2.64 -11.90
C VAL A 98 5.76 -3.80 -11.14
N ALA A 99 6.03 -3.62 -9.85
CA ALA A 99 6.78 -4.58 -9.05
C ALA A 99 5.89 -5.63 -8.37
N LEU A 100 4.70 -5.23 -7.91
CA LEU A 100 3.81 -6.00 -7.04
C LEU A 100 2.33 -5.83 -7.48
N PRO A 101 1.96 -6.18 -8.73
CA PRO A 101 0.64 -5.85 -9.28
C PRO A 101 -0.53 -6.48 -8.50
N TYR A 102 -0.31 -7.65 -7.89
CA TYR A 102 -1.30 -8.29 -7.03
C TYR A 102 -1.63 -7.40 -5.82
N TRP A 103 -0.61 -6.91 -5.12
CA TRP A 103 -0.76 -6.03 -3.96
C TRP A 103 -1.30 -4.66 -4.32
N ALA A 104 -0.88 -4.09 -5.46
CA ALA A 104 -1.50 -2.88 -5.99
C ALA A 104 -3.02 -3.06 -6.17
N GLY A 105 -3.45 -4.21 -6.69
CA GLY A 105 -4.85 -4.59 -6.79
C GLY A 105 -5.53 -4.70 -5.43
N ASP A 106 -4.91 -5.36 -4.45
CA ASP A 106 -5.50 -5.54 -3.11
C ASP A 106 -5.72 -4.21 -2.37
N PHE A 107 -4.76 -3.27 -2.43
CA PHE A 107 -4.97 -1.94 -1.87
C PHE A 107 -6.10 -1.18 -2.60
N LEU A 108 -6.24 -1.33 -3.92
CA LEU A 108 -7.36 -0.76 -4.67
C LEU A 108 -8.69 -1.42 -4.32
N VAL A 109 -8.71 -2.73 -4.04
CA VAL A 109 -9.89 -3.43 -3.49
C VAL A 109 -10.28 -2.82 -2.15
N SER A 110 -9.32 -2.49 -1.28
CA SER A 110 -9.60 -1.85 0.01
C SER A 110 -10.35 -0.52 -0.16
N ILE A 111 -9.95 0.30 -1.15
CA ILE A 111 -10.63 1.55 -1.49
C ILE A 111 -12.04 1.27 -2.00
N ALA A 112 -12.20 0.32 -2.94
CA ALA A 112 -13.50 -0.03 -3.49
C ALA A 112 -14.48 -0.57 -2.43
N ASN A 113 -13.97 -1.32 -1.46
CA ASN A 113 -14.75 -1.86 -0.34
C ASN A 113 -15.29 -0.80 0.62
N ALA A 114 -14.80 0.45 0.53
CA ALA A 114 -15.34 1.54 1.32
C ALA A 114 -16.76 1.92 0.90
N GLN A 115 -17.21 1.54 -0.30
CA GLN A 115 -18.54 1.84 -0.80
C GLN A 115 -19.65 1.31 0.13
N GLY A 116 -20.64 2.15 0.46
CA GLY A 116 -21.75 1.76 1.32
C GLY A 116 -21.35 1.58 2.79
N THR A 117 -20.13 1.95 3.15
CA THR A 117 -19.63 1.98 4.54
C THR A 117 -19.48 3.42 5.00
N LYS A 118 -19.13 3.62 6.28
CA LYS A 118 -18.79 4.95 6.81
C LYS A 118 -17.57 5.60 6.12
N ASP A 119 -16.73 4.79 5.47
CA ASP A 119 -15.47 5.21 4.86
C ASP A 119 -15.62 5.52 3.37
N GLU A 120 -16.85 5.48 2.82
CA GLU A 120 -17.17 5.80 1.42
C GLU A 120 -16.55 7.10 0.87
N PRO A 121 -16.39 8.20 1.64
CA PRO A 121 -15.69 9.39 1.17
C PRO A 121 -14.30 9.10 0.56
N THR A 122 -13.64 8.03 1.01
CA THR A 122 -12.30 7.61 0.57
C THR A 122 -12.21 7.38 -0.92
N ILE A 123 -13.27 6.85 -1.54
CA ILE A 123 -13.33 6.67 -2.99
C ILE A 123 -13.24 8.04 -3.67
N ARG A 124 -13.94 9.05 -3.15
CA ARG A 124 -13.89 10.41 -3.69
C ARG A 124 -12.51 11.03 -3.48
N VAL A 125 -11.93 10.96 -2.29
CA VAL A 125 -10.60 11.52 -2.02
C VAL A 125 -9.52 10.87 -2.89
N PHE A 126 -9.56 9.55 -3.06
CA PHE A 126 -8.66 8.85 -3.96
C PHE A 126 -8.78 9.39 -5.39
N ASN A 127 -10.00 9.51 -5.91
CA ASN A 127 -10.21 10.02 -7.26
C ASN A 127 -9.74 11.48 -7.40
N ASP A 128 -10.10 12.36 -6.46
CA ASP A 128 -9.69 13.76 -6.50
C ASP A 128 -8.16 13.89 -6.58
N LEU A 129 -7.43 13.17 -5.72
CA LEU A 129 -5.96 13.12 -5.73
C LEU A 129 -5.39 12.50 -7.02
N LEU A 130 -6.02 11.46 -7.56
CA LEU A 130 -5.62 10.84 -8.82
C LEU A 130 -5.75 11.84 -9.97
N PHE A 131 -6.78 12.69 -9.98
CA PHE A 131 -7.00 13.69 -11.03
C PHE A 131 -5.98 14.83 -11.00
N GLU A 132 -5.37 15.11 -9.84
CA GLU A 132 -4.31 16.11 -9.65
C GLU A 132 -2.94 15.66 -10.21
N LEU A 133 -2.74 14.36 -10.45
CA LEU A 133 -1.49 13.84 -11.00
C LEU A 133 -1.22 14.32 -12.43
N ASP A 134 0.07 14.30 -12.78
CA ASP A 134 0.52 14.52 -14.15
C ASP A 134 -0.16 13.53 -15.12
N PRO A 135 -0.37 13.92 -16.39
CA PRO A 135 -1.12 13.09 -17.33
C PRO A 135 -0.57 11.68 -17.51
N THR A 136 0.75 11.49 -17.48
CA THR A 136 1.37 10.19 -17.74
C THR A 136 1.11 9.23 -16.58
N THR A 137 1.42 9.66 -15.35
CA THR A 137 1.21 8.83 -14.15
C THR A 137 -0.27 8.52 -13.96
N LYS A 138 -1.14 9.54 -14.12
CA LYS A 138 -2.59 9.37 -14.06
C LYS A 138 -3.11 8.32 -15.04
N GLN A 139 -2.68 8.37 -16.31
CA GLN A 139 -3.13 7.40 -17.31
C GLN A 139 -2.60 5.99 -17.02
N GLY A 140 -1.40 5.86 -16.46
CA GLY A 140 -0.86 4.57 -16.02
C GLY A 140 -1.74 3.91 -14.94
N ILE A 141 -2.08 4.67 -13.89
CA ILE A 141 -2.93 4.20 -12.79
C ILE A 141 -4.36 3.90 -13.28
N ILE A 142 -4.97 4.81 -14.05
CA ILE A 142 -6.32 4.59 -14.62
C ILE A 142 -6.34 3.35 -15.53
N GLY A 143 -5.29 3.17 -16.35
CA GLY A 143 -5.18 2.01 -17.24
C GLY A 143 -5.09 0.70 -16.47
N PHE A 144 -4.33 0.67 -15.37
CA PHE A 144 -4.30 -0.46 -14.45
C PHE A 144 -5.69 -0.74 -13.87
N ILE A 145 -6.32 0.25 -13.24
CA ILE A 145 -7.62 0.09 -12.58
C ILE A 145 -8.68 -0.43 -13.56
N ARG A 146 -8.79 0.17 -14.76
CA ARG A 146 -9.75 -0.26 -15.77
C ARG A 146 -9.55 -1.70 -16.23
N ARG A 147 -8.30 -2.14 -16.33
CA ARG A 147 -7.99 -3.53 -16.69
C ARG A 147 -8.45 -4.48 -15.58
N GLU A 148 -8.23 -4.11 -14.32
CA GLU A 148 -8.64 -4.94 -13.19
C GLU A 148 -10.17 -4.91 -12.95
N GLU A 149 -10.85 -3.83 -13.34
CA GLU A 149 -12.32 -3.74 -13.32
C GLU A 149 -12.99 -4.52 -14.47
N ALA A 150 -12.26 -4.88 -15.53
CA ALA A 150 -12.79 -5.65 -16.64
C ALA A 150 -13.07 -7.12 -16.26
N PRO A 151 -13.95 -7.84 -16.99
CA PRO A 151 -14.22 -9.25 -16.71
C PRO A 151 -12.94 -10.09 -16.64
N GLY A 152 -12.75 -10.81 -15.52
CA GLY A 152 -11.56 -11.61 -15.25
C GLY A 152 -10.45 -10.88 -14.48
N GLY A 153 -10.59 -9.57 -14.24
CA GLY A 153 -9.71 -8.81 -13.36
C GLY A 153 -10.12 -8.86 -11.89
N TRP A 154 -9.23 -8.43 -10.99
CA TRP A 154 -9.44 -8.50 -9.53
C TRP A 154 -10.60 -7.64 -9.02
N LEU A 155 -10.91 -6.55 -9.73
CA LEU A 155 -11.96 -5.58 -9.38
C LEU A 155 -13.28 -5.84 -10.12
N CYS A 156 -13.40 -6.90 -10.94
CA CYS A 156 -14.55 -7.10 -11.83
C CYS A 156 -15.94 -7.19 -11.14
N ASN A 157 -15.98 -7.52 -9.85
CA ASN A 157 -17.20 -7.57 -9.06
C ASN A 157 -17.27 -6.47 -7.99
N ARG A 158 -16.39 -5.48 -8.06
CA ARG A 158 -16.35 -4.34 -7.15
C ARG A 158 -16.84 -3.11 -7.90
N VAL A 159 -17.70 -2.32 -7.26
CA VAL A 159 -18.11 -1.05 -7.85
C VAL A 159 -16.92 -0.11 -7.79
N GLY A 160 -16.60 0.46 -8.96
CA GLY A 160 -15.26 0.91 -9.32
C GLY A 160 -14.61 1.90 -8.36
N VAL A 161 -13.29 1.73 -8.21
CA VAL A 161 -12.43 2.76 -7.61
C VAL A 161 -12.55 4.07 -8.39
N LEU A 162 -12.80 4.00 -9.71
CA LEU A 162 -13.01 5.15 -10.58
C LEU A 162 -14.46 5.67 -10.63
N GLY A 163 -15.36 5.14 -9.80
CA GLY A 163 -16.73 5.63 -9.65
C GLY A 163 -17.69 5.33 -10.82
N ASN A 164 -17.30 4.50 -11.80
CA ASN A 164 -18.18 4.11 -12.90
C ASN A 164 -18.84 2.75 -12.61
N ASN A 165 -20.11 2.80 -12.21
CA ASN A 165 -21.07 1.75 -12.53
C ASN A 165 -21.54 1.96 -13.98
N THR A 166 -21.18 1.06 -14.88
CA THR A 166 -22.01 0.76 -16.05
C THR A 166 -22.51 -0.67 -15.93
#